data_AF-A0A840ZQT7-F1
#
_entry.id   AF-A0A840ZQT7-F1
#
_cell.length_a   1.000
_cell.length_b   1.000
_cell.length_c   1.000
_cell.angle_alpha   90.00
_cell.angle_beta   90.00
_cell.angle_gamma   90.00
#
_symmetry.space_group_name_H-M   'P 1'
#
loop_
_entity.id
_entity.type
_entity.pdbx_description
1 polymer ?
#
loop_
_entity_poly.entity_id
_entity_poly.type
_entity_poly.pdbx_seq_one_letter_code
_entity_poly.pdbx_strand_id
1 'polypeptide(L)'
;MTDDADRFLDCLHLAEEQLHWGTDPRALEETARGLARIEPGSVLVEQLVQRAAVLRAARRELTRRSPTPPAARSPAPAWRLANRA
;
A
#
# COMPACT_ATOMS: atom_id res chain seq x y z
N MET A 1 -30.13 19.74 -2.74
CA MET A 1 -29.98 18.50 -3.53
C MET A 1 -28.64 18.41 -4.27
N THR A 2 -27.77 19.42 -4.20
CA THR A 2 -26.47 19.44 -4.91
C THR A 2 -25.35 18.69 -4.16
N ASP A 3 -25.38 18.72 -2.82
CA ASP A 3 -24.30 18.22 -1.95
C ASP A 3 -23.94 16.74 -2.15
N ASP A 4 -24.95 15.86 -2.34
CA ASP A 4 -24.70 14.43 -2.50
C ASP A 4 -24.10 14.09 -3.89
N ALA A 5 -24.50 14.84 -4.92
CA ALA A 5 -23.95 14.68 -6.27
C ALA A 5 -22.49 15.17 -6.32
N ASP A 6 -22.20 16.29 -5.67
CA ASP A 6 -20.84 16.82 -5.57
C ASP A 6 -19.93 15.84 -4.81
N ARG A 7 -20.39 15.29 -3.69
CA ARG A 7 -19.66 14.25 -2.94
C ARG A 7 -19.39 12.99 -3.76
N PHE A 8 -20.36 12.58 -4.57
CA PHE A 8 -20.18 11.42 -5.44
C PHE A 8 -19.11 11.68 -6.51
N LEU A 9 -19.13 12.85 -7.14
CA LEU A 9 -18.13 13.26 -8.13
C LEU A 9 -16.72 13.32 -7.52
N ASP A 10 -16.58 13.87 -6.32
CA ASP A 10 -15.31 13.89 -5.60
C ASP A 10 -14.80 12.47 -5.32
N CYS A 11 -15.69 11.55 -4.91
CA CYS A 11 -15.33 10.14 -4.68
C CYS A 11 -14.91 9.42 -5.96
N LEU A 12 -15.58 9.71 -7.09
CA LEU A 12 -15.20 9.16 -8.39
C LEU A 12 -13.82 9.67 -8.83
N HIS A 13 -13.57 10.98 -8.72
CA HIS A 13 -12.29 11.56 -9.11
C HIS A 13 -11.13 10.97 -8.30
N LEU A 14 -11.32 10.85 -6.98
CA LEU A 14 -10.35 10.22 -6.10
C LEU A 14 -10.14 8.74 -6.44
N ALA A 15 -11.20 8.00 -6.75
CA ALA A 15 -11.11 6.60 -7.17
C ALA A 15 -10.27 6.43 -8.43
N GLU A 16 -10.50 7.29 -9.43
CA GLU A 16 -9.75 7.27 -10.69
C GLU A 16 -8.27 7.64 -10.49
N GLU A 17 -7.99 8.67 -9.70
CA GLU A 17 -6.61 9.07 -9.36
C GLU A 17 -5.85 7.92 -8.70
N GLN A 18 -6.49 7.26 -7.73
CA GLN A 18 -5.91 6.14 -7.01
C GLN A 18 -5.70 4.92 -7.91
N LEU A 19 -6.60 4.64 -8.85
CA LEU A 19 -6.42 3.55 -9.81
C LEU A 19 -5.25 3.79 -10.77
N HIS A 20 -5.03 5.04 -11.18
CA HIS A 20 -3.95 5.39 -12.10
C HIS A 20 -2.60 5.45 -11.39
N TRP A 21 -2.54 6.18 -10.27
CA TRP A 21 -1.28 6.58 -9.64
C TRP A 21 -1.07 6.00 -8.24
N GLY A 22 -2.14 5.48 -7.61
CA GLY A 22 -2.08 4.94 -6.26
C GLY A 22 -1.18 3.71 -6.16
N THR A 23 -0.27 3.77 -5.19
CA THR A 23 0.69 2.69 -4.86
C THR A 23 0.52 2.15 -3.44
N ASP A 24 -0.28 2.79 -2.59
CA ASP A 24 -0.57 2.31 -1.24
C ASP A 24 -1.86 1.46 -1.22
N PRO A 25 -1.76 0.15 -0.92
CA PRO A 25 -2.93 -0.71 -0.78
C PRO A 25 -3.97 -0.22 0.24
N ARG A 26 -3.55 0.47 1.31
CA ARG A 26 -4.50 0.95 2.34
C ARG A 26 -5.33 2.11 1.82
N ALA A 27 -4.68 3.10 1.20
CA ALA A 27 -5.36 4.25 0.60
C ALA A 27 -6.35 3.81 -0.50
N LEU A 28 -5.99 2.82 -1.32
CA LEU A 28 -6.89 2.20 -2.30
C LEU A 28 -8.16 1.60 -1.65
N GLU A 29 -8.01 0.84 -0.57
CA GLU A 29 -9.15 0.24 0.14
C GLU A 29 -10.01 1.24 0.88
N GLU A 30 -9.41 2.31 1.41
CA GLU A 30 -10.15 3.40 2.05
C GLU A 30 -11.00 4.15 1.02
N THR A 31 -10.43 4.40 -0.16
CA THR A 31 -11.14 4.99 -1.30
C THR A 31 -12.29 4.09 -1.75
N ALA A 32 -12.04 2.78 -1.89
CA ALA A 32 -13.07 1.80 -2.24
C ALA A 32 -14.20 1.77 -1.20
N ARG A 33 -13.86 1.81 0.10
CA ARG A 33 -14.83 1.87 1.20
C ARG A 33 -15.62 3.19 1.24
N GLY A 34 -15.01 4.30 0.81
CA GLY A 34 -15.71 5.58 0.66
C GLY A 34 -16.75 5.51 -0.45
N LEU A 35 -16.32 5.10 -1.65
CA LEU A 35 -17.20 4.99 -2.82
C LEU A 35 -18.33 3.98 -2.61
N ALA A 36 -18.05 2.81 -2.01
CA ALA A 36 -19.05 1.76 -1.77
C ALA A 36 -20.19 2.18 -0.82
N ARG A 37 -19.99 3.20 0.02
CA ARG A 37 -21.06 3.75 0.87
C ARG A 37 -22.05 4.60 0.08
N ILE A 38 -21.60 5.20 -1.02
CA ILE A 38 -22.41 6.06 -1.87
C ILE A 38 -23.02 5.23 -3.00
N GLU A 39 -22.21 4.37 -3.64
CA GLU A 39 -22.62 3.51 -4.75
C GLU A 39 -22.13 2.07 -4.52
N PRO A 40 -22.91 1.25 -3.79
CA PRO A 40 -22.58 -0.15 -3.59
C PRO A 40 -22.68 -0.91 -4.92
N GLY A 41 -21.67 -1.74 -5.21
CA GLY A 41 -21.61 -2.53 -6.46
C GLY A 41 -20.96 -1.81 -7.65
N SER A 42 -20.41 -0.61 -7.44
CA SER A 42 -19.63 0.08 -8.48
C SER A 42 -18.40 -0.74 -8.88
N VAL A 43 -18.17 -0.87 -10.19
CA VAL A 43 -16.99 -1.58 -10.75
C VAL A 43 -15.68 -0.97 -10.27
N LEU A 44 -15.64 0.35 -10.02
CA LEU A 44 -14.46 1.03 -9.49
C LEU A 44 -14.08 0.53 -8.09
N VAL A 45 -15.06 0.18 -7.25
CA VAL A 45 -14.81 -0.41 -5.93
C VAL A 45 -14.08 -1.74 -6.08
N GLU A 46 -14.54 -2.61 -6.99
CA GLU A 46 -13.91 -3.90 -7.25
C GLU A 46 -12.48 -3.74 -7.79
N GLN A 47 -12.28 -2.81 -8.73
CA GLN A 47 -10.97 -2.50 -9.30
C GLN A 47 -9.98 -1.99 -8.26
N LEU A 48 -10.41 -1.09 -7.36
CA LEU A 48 -9.58 -0.56 -6.28
C LEU A 48 -9.14 -1.67 -5.32
N VAL A 49 -10.09 -2.52 -4.90
CA VAL A 49 -9.80 -3.66 -4.02
C VAL A 49 -8.85 -4.65 -4.69
N GLN A 50 -9.08 -4.97 -5.97
CA GLN A 50 -8.23 -5.87 -6.73
C GLN A 50 -6.80 -5.32 -6.86
N ARG A 51 -6.65 -4.03 -7.18
CA ARG A 51 -5.32 -3.38 -7.26
C ARG A 51 -4.61 -3.41 -5.92
N ALA A 52 -5.29 -3.13 -4.82
CA ALA A 52 -4.73 -3.24 -3.48
C ALA A 52 -4.25 -4.67 -3.17
N ALA A 53 -5.00 -5.69 -3.55
CA ALA A 53 -4.61 -7.09 -3.41
C ALA A 53 -3.34 -7.43 -4.21
N VAL A 54 -3.27 -7.00 -5.47
CA VAL A 54 -2.10 -7.19 -6.35
C VAL A 54 -0.86 -6.54 -5.75
N LEU A 55 -0.95 -5.30 -5.27
CA LEU A 55 0.18 -4.59 -4.67
C LEU A 55 0.69 -5.29 -3.40
N ARG A 56 -0.21 -5.85 -2.58
CA ARG A 56 0.20 -6.67 -1.43
C ARG A 56 0.89 -7.95 -1.86
N ALA A 57 0.36 -8.64 -2.85
CA ALA A 57 0.96 -9.87 -3.37
C ALA A 57 2.36 -9.58 -3.94
N ALA A 58 2.50 -8.52 -4.74
CA ALA A 58 3.77 -8.07 -5.28
C ALA A 58 4.78 -7.72 -4.17
N ARG A 59 4.36 -6.97 -3.14
CA ARG A 59 5.22 -6.66 -1.99
C ARG A 59 5.67 -7.90 -1.24
N ARG A 60 4.77 -8.87 -1.01
CA ARG A 60 5.13 -10.15 -0.37
C ARG A 60 6.14 -10.92 -1.20
N GLU A 61 5.96 -10.98 -2.52
CA GLU A 61 6.88 -11.69 -3.40
C GLU A 61 8.24 -10.98 -3.50
N LEU A 62 8.28 -9.65 -3.49
CA LEU A 62 9.53 -8.89 -3.40
C LEU A 62 10.28 -9.21 -2.10
N THR A 63 9.60 -9.17 -0.95
CA THR A 63 10.19 -9.56 0.33
C THR A 63 10.66 -11.03 0.35
N ARG A 64 9.95 -11.93 -0.34
CA ARG A 64 10.34 -13.34 -0.45
C ARG A 64 11.61 -13.52 -1.29
N ARG A 65 11.73 -12.77 -2.39
CA ARG A 65 12.85 -12.86 -3.35
C ARG A 65 14.07 -12.06 -2.95
N SER A 66 13.91 -11.05 -2.10
CA SER A 66 15.00 -10.31 -1.49
C SER A 66 15.28 -10.92 -0.13
N PRO A 67 16.14 -11.96 -0.02
CA PRO A 67 16.63 -12.36 1.27
C PRO A 67 17.43 -11.17 1.80
N THR A 68 16.85 -10.42 2.74
CA THR A 68 17.63 -9.55 3.60
C THR A 68 18.75 -10.43 4.13
N PRO A 69 20.04 -10.16 3.80
CA PRO A 69 21.11 -10.94 4.39
C PRO A 69 20.91 -10.83 5.91
N PRO A 70 20.89 -11.96 6.66
CA PRO A 70 20.77 -11.90 8.11
C PRO A 70 21.83 -10.91 8.55
N ALA A 71 21.41 -9.83 9.21
CA ALA A 71 22.28 -8.72 9.61
C ALA A 71 23.61 -9.33 10.01
N ALA A 72 24.62 -9.13 9.15
CA ALA A 72 25.92 -9.73 9.36
C ALA A 72 26.25 -9.37 10.79
N ARG A 73 26.34 -10.38 11.67
CA ARG A 73 26.85 -10.20 13.02
C ARG A 73 28.15 -9.47 12.79
N SER A 74 28.14 -8.16 12.99
CA SER A 74 29.31 -7.34 12.79
C SER A 74 30.33 -7.99 13.72
N PRO A 75 31.41 -8.63 13.20
CA PRO A 75 32.42 -9.14 14.10
C PRO A 75 32.86 -7.92 14.90
N ALA A 76 32.72 -8.00 16.22
CA ALA A 76 33.06 -6.91 17.12
C ALA A 76 34.38 -6.30 16.63
N PRO A 77 34.45 -4.98 16.39
CA PRO A 77 35.61 -4.40 15.74
C PRO A 77 36.86 -4.75 16.56
N ALA A 78 37.87 -5.28 15.86
CA ALA A 78 39.05 -5.93 16.42
C ALA A 78 39.85 -5.08 17.43
N TRP A 79 39.57 -3.78 17.55
CA TRP A 79 40.19 -2.90 18.53
C TRP A 79 39.82 -3.23 19.99
N ARG A 80 38.74 -3.99 20.26
CA ARG A 80 38.42 -4.41 21.64
C ARG A 80 39.33 -5.49 22.22
N LEU A 81 40.13 -6.18 21.40
CA LEU A 81 41.10 -7.17 21.88
C LEU A 81 42.47 -6.56 22.19
N ALA A 82 42.73 -5.31 21.79
CA ALA A 82 44.03 -4.66 21.95
C ALA A 82 44.25 -3.96 23.32
N ASN A 83 43.21 -3.80 24.14
CA ASN A 83 43.28 -3.07 25.42
C ASN A 83 43.16 -3.98 26.66
N ARG A 84 43.66 -5.21 26.55
CA ARG A 84 43.70 -6.15 27.68
C ARG A 84 45.09 -6.69 27.99
N ALA A 85 46.12 -5.89 27.72
CA ALA A 85 47.48 -6.09 28.20
C ALA A 85 47.82 -4.99 29.22
#